data_AF-Q2NIY6-F1
#
_entry.id   AF-Q2NIY6-F1
#
_cell.length_a   1.000
_cell.length_b   1.000
_cell.length_c   1.000
_cell.angle_alpha   90.00
_cell.angle_beta   90.00
_cell.angle_gamma   90.00
#
_symmetry.space_group_name_H-M   'P 1'
#
loop_
_entity.id
_entity.type
_entity.pdbx_description
1 polymer ?
#
loop_
_entity_poly.entity_id
_entity_poly.type
_entity_poly.pdbx_seq_one_letter_code
_entity_poly.pdbx_strand_id
1 'polypeptide(L)'
;MLFQQQSFRNAKPILYLVATPIGNSEDITLRALYTLKEVFLILAEDTRRAKKLLHTYQIQKPLLSYYEHNQTRRLPQILELLSQGKNIALISDAGTPLISDPGFSLVCEVQKHGFNVVAIPGVSAFLTAFMTSAIPSPFIFLAFLPRLSQALKKYLLQYKNTSESLVIYESPHRIKKTLLLINKLYGNRKISLARELTKKFETIINGNLDSILELDLINKGEYVIVVAGNPNPNEHLLVLSINDHVLFYLKLGFNEKEAFSKVAQERNITKKEIYRQYKIKKNQS
;
A
#
# COMPACT_ATOMS: atom_id res chain seq x y z
N MET A 1 -12.60 21.70 6.78
CA MET A 1 -12.38 22.69 5.70
C MET A 1 -12.46 21.95 4.38
N LEU A 2 -13.27 22.41 3.42
CA LEU A 2 -13.39 21.80 2.10
C LEU A 2 -12.26 22.33 1.21
N PHE A 3 -11.45 21.44 0.62
CA PHE A 3 -10.44 21.80 -0.37
C PHE A 3 -10.88 21.29 -1.73
N GLN A 4 -11.05 22.19 -2.70
CA GLN A 4 -11.37 21.87 -4.09
C GLN A 4 -10.28 22.42 -5.00
N GLN A 5 -9.77 21.58 -5.89
CA GLN A 5 -8.66 21.89 -6.79
C GLN A 5 -9.04 21.68 -8.26
N GLN A 6 -8.81 22.69 -9.09
CA GLN A 6 -8.86 22.59 -10.55
C GLN A 6 -7.49 23.00 -11.11
N SER A 7 -6.51 22.10 -10.97
CA SER A 7 -5.06 22.39 -11.10
C SER A 7 -4.63 23.11 -12.37
N PHE A 8 -5.38 22.92 -13.46
CA PHE A 8 -5.04 23.42 -14.80
C PHE A 8 -6.01 24.49 -15.28
N ARG A 9 -6.89 25.01 -14.40
CA ARG A 9 -7.83 26.10 -14.70
C ARG A 9 -7.61 27.35 -13.86
N ASN A 10 -6.65 27.31 -12.94
CA ASN A 10 -6.24 28.46 -12.14
C ASN A 10 -4.72 28.66 -12.26
N ALA A 11 -4.26 29.89 -12.07
CA ALA A 11 -2.84 30.24 -12.14
C ALA A 11 -2.11 30.02 -10.81
N LYS A 12 -2.58 29.11 -9.96
CA LYS A 12 -1.97 28.89 -8.65
C LYS A 12 -0.66 28.11 -8.77
N PRO A 13 0.35 28.43 -7.94
CA PRO A 13 1.58 27.65 -7.81
C PRO A 13 1.30 26.19 -7.48
N ILE A 14 2.15 25.30 -8.01
CA ILE A 14 1.97 23.85 -7.93
C ILE A 14 3.17 23.19 -7.22
N LEU A 15 2.86 22.35 -6.23
CA LEU A 15 3.74 21.25 -5.82
C LEU A 15 3.43 20.01 -6.67
N TYR A 16 4.38 19.60 -7.50
CA TYR A 16 4.30 18.37 -8.28
C TYR A 16 4.84 17.19 -7.46
N LEU A 17 4.08 16.11 -7.35
CA LEU A 17 4.56 14.83 -6.82
C LEU A 17 4.98 13.97 -8.01
N VAL A 18 6.27 13.80 -8.22
CA VAL A 18 6.81 13.19 -9.45
C VAL A 18 7.39 11.82 -9.13
N ALA A 19 6.76 10.77 -9.67
CA ALA A 19 7.28 9.41 -9.57
C ALA A 19 8.60 9.25 -10.34
N THR A 20 9.53 8.52 -9.74
CA THR A 20 10.84 8.17 -10.31
C THR A 20 10.91 6.67 -10.59
N PRO A 21 11.84 6.22 -11.45
CA PRO A 21 12.09 4.79 -11.65
C PRO A 21 12.35 3.99 -10.37
N ILE A 22 12.02 2.69 -10.39
CA ILE A 22 12.33 1.75 -9.28
C ILE A 22 13.55 0.85 -9.54
N GLY A 23 14.18 1.00 -10.70
CA GLY A 23 15.34 0.19 -11.08
C GLY A 23 15.81 0.42 -12.51
N ASN A 24 14.88 0.53 -13.46
CA ASN A 24 15.18 0.82 -14.86
C ASN A 24 14.94 2.30 -15.20
N SER A 25 15.95 3.01 -15.73
CA SER A 25 15.78 4.41 -16.16
C SER A 25 14.70 4.61 -17.22
N GLU A 26 14.37 3.58 -18.01
CA GLU A 26 13.34 3.71 -19.05
C GLU A 26 11.92 3.81 -18.48
N ASP A 27 11.74 3.51 -17.19
CA ASP A 27 10.44 3.57 -16.50
C ASP A 27 9.94 5.00 -16.22
N ILE A 28 10.78 6.02 -16.44
CA ILE A 28 10.37 7.40 -16.23
C ILE A 28 9.35 7.83 -17.31
N THR A 29 8.31 8.55 -16.90
CA THR A 29 7.33 9.04 -17.88
C THR A 29 7.82 10.31 -18.58
N LEU A 30 7.41 10.51 -19.83
CA LEU A 30 7.67 11.76 -20.55
C LEU A 30 7.18 12.98 -19.77
N ARG A 31 6.02 12.87 -19.11
CA ARG A 31 5.46 13.95 -18.30
C ARG A 31 6.34 14.27 -17.08
N ALA A 32 6.91 13.26 -16.42
CA ALA A 32 7.87 13.49 -15.35
C ALA A 32 9.10 14.26 -15.86
N LEU A 33 9.66 13.88 -17.01
CA LEU A 33 10.79 14.58 -17.61
C LEU A 33 10.48 16.05 -17.92
N TYR A 34 9.34 16.34 -18.54
CA TYR A 34 8.92 17.71 -18.81
C TYR A 34 8.71 18.51 -17.51
N THR A 35 7.98 17.95 -16.54
CA THR A 35 7.75 18.63 -15.26
C THR A 35 9.06 18.96 -14.54
N LEU A 36 10.00 18.01 -14.45
CA LEU A 36 11.29 18.23 -13.80
C LEU A 36 12.15 19.28 -14.53
N LYS A 37 12.01 19.41 -15.86
CA LYS A 37 12.68 20.46 -16.65
C LYS A 37 12.07 21.86 -16.46
N GLU A 38 10.81 21.97 -16.05
CA GLU A 38 10.12 23.25 -15.92
C GLU A 38 10.09 23.81 -14.49
N VAL A 39 10.07 22.95 -13.46
CA VAL A 39 10.01 23.41 -12.06
C VAL A 39 11.23 24.26 -11.68
N PHE A 40 11.03 25.15 -10.70
CA PHE A 40 12.08 26.01 -10.15
C PHE A 40 13.04 25.22 -9.25
N LEU A 41 12.50 24.30 -8.45
CA LEU A 41 13.23 23.54 -7.44
C LEU A 41 12.74 22.09 -7.41
N ILE A 42 13.66 21.15 -7.17
CA ILE A 42 13.35 19.75 -6.91
C ILE A 42 13.70 19.40 -5.46
N LEU A 43 12.72 18.91 -4.72
CA LEU A 43 12.86 18.34 -3.38
C LEU A 43 13.12 16.84 -3.51
N ALA A 44 14.13 16.34 -2.80
CA ALA A 44 14.48 14.91 -2.79
C ALA A 44 14.92 14.48 -1.39
N GLU A 45 14.70 13.22 -1.04
CA GLU A 45 15.21 12.63 0.21
C GLU A 45 16.74 12.59 0.21
N ASP A 46 17.35 11.91 -0.78
CA ASP A 46 18.79 11.95 -1.02
C ASP A 46 19.13 12.73 -2.30
N THR A 47 19.62 13.96 -2.13
CA THR A 47 20.01 14.83 -3.25
C THR A 47 21.16 14.26 -4.09
N ARG A 48 21.98 13.33 -3.56
CA ARG A 48 23.04 12.67 -4.32
C ARG A 48 22.45 11.64 -5.28
N ARG A 49 21.42 10.90 -4.86
CA ARG A 49 20.68 9.96 -5.72
C ARG A 49 19.89 10.72 -6.77
N ALA A 50 19.17 11.76 -6.36
CA ALA A 50 18.47 12.66 -7.28
C ALA A 50 19.41 13.27 -8.33
N LYS A 51 20.60 13.74 -7.95
CA LYS A 51 21.58 14.30 -8.89
C LYS A 51 22.01 13.27 -9.95
N LYS A 52 22.22 12.01 -9.58
CA LYS A 52 22.54 10.93 -10.53
C LYS A 52 21.39 10.68 -11.49
N LEU A 53 20.16 10.59 -10.98
CA LEU A 53 18.95 10.41 -11.78
C LEU A 53 18.79 11.54 -12.81
N LEU A 54 18.87 12.80 -12.35
CA LEU A 54 18.72 13.97 -13.21
C LEU A 54 19.82 14.06 -14.27
N HIS A 55 21.06 13.66 -13.93
CA HIS A 55 22.16 13.59 -14.87
C HIS A 55 21.87 12.61 -16.02
N THR A 56 21.30 11.44 -15.75
CA THR A 56 20.89 10.47 -16.79
C THR A 56 19.96 11.09 -17.84
N TYR A 57 19.09 12.01 -17.43
CA TYR A 57 18.14 12.68 -18.33
C TYR A 57 18.57 14.09 -18.76
N GLN A 58 19.82 14.48 -18.46
CA GLN A 58 20.38 15.79 -18.79
C GLN A 58 19.54 16.96 -18.21
N ILE A 59 18.99 16.78 -17.01
CA ILE A 59 18.21 17.80 -16.30
C ILE A 59 19.12 18.53 -15.32
N GLN A 60 19.26 19.84 -15.49
CA GLN A 60 20.00 20.71 -14.57
C GLN A 60 19.01 21.56 -13.77
N LYS A 61 18.81 21.21 -12.50
CA LYS A 61 17.92 21.94 -11.59
C LYS A 61 18.50 22.04 -10.18
N PRO A 62 18.18 23.13 -9.46
CA PRO A 62 18.45 23.20 -8.03
C PRO A 62 17.79 22.03 -7.28
N LEU A 63 18.54 21.46 -6.34
CA LEU A 63 18.08 20.39 -5.46
C LEU A 63 18.05 20.86 -4.01
N LEU A 64 17.01 20.51 -3.28
CA LEU A 64 16.89 20.74 -1.84
C LEU A 64 16.57 19.42 -1.13
N SER A 65 17.33 19.10 -0.09
CA SER A 65 17.05 17.90 0.71
C SER A 65 15.79 18.05 1.54
N TYR A 66 14.88 17.09 1.44
CA TYR A 66 13.62 17.03 2.17
C TYR A 66 13.36 15.60 2.65
N TYR A 67 13.51 15.37 3.96
CA TYR A 67 13.40 14.06 4.60
C TYR A 67 12.84 14.22 6.03
N GLU A 68 12.41 13.11 6.65
CA GLU A 68 11.64 13.10 7.91
C GLU A 68 12.15 14.07 8.98
N HIS A 69 13.46 14.08 9.27
CA HIS A 69 14.03 14.91 10.33
C HIS A 69 14.18 16.40 10.00
N ASN A 70 13.99 16.83 8.74
CA ASN A 70 14.20 18.23 8.34
C ASN A 70 12.94 18.93 7.82
N GLN A 71 11.80 18.23 7.76
CA GLN A 71 10.56 18.71 7.15
C GLN A 71 10.10 20.06 7.72
N THR A 72 10.04 20.16 9.06
CA THR A 72 9.62 21.38 9.77
C THR A 72 10.51 22.57 9.45
N ARG A 73 11.84 22.34 9.35
CA ARG A 73 12.81 23.39 9.04
C ARG A 73 12.70 23.86 7.58
N ARG A 74 12.39 22.96 6.65
CA ARG A 74 12.31 23.27 5.21
C ARG A 74 10.97 23.86 4.78
N LEU A 75 9.91 23.62 5.54
CA LEU A 75 8.56 24.03 5.19
C LEU A 75 8.42 25.55 4.91
N PRO A 76 8.91 26.48 5.76
CA PRO A 76 8.75 27.92 5.50
C PRO A 76 9.36 28.34 4.17
N GLN A 77 10.57 27.87 3.87
CA GLN A 77 11.27 28.14 2.62
C GLN A 77 10.48 27.64 1.40
N ILE A 78 9.85 26.47 1.49
CA ILE A 78 9.07 25.88 0.38
C ILE A 78 7.79 26.68 0.14
N LEU A 79 7.09 27.06 1.20
CA LEU A 79 5.86 27.85 1.11
C LEU A 79 6.11 29.26 0.59
N GLU A 80 7.23 29.87 0.96
CA GLU A 80 7.66 31.17 0.43
C GLU A 80 7.93 31.11 -1.08
N LEU A 81 8.63 30.07 -1.55
CA LEU A 81 8.84 29.90 -2.99
C LEU A 81 7.52 29.71 -3.76
N LEU A 82 6.60 28.93 -3.21
CA LEU A 82 5.26 28.77 -3.79
C LEU A 82 4.52 30.12 -3.82
N SER A 83 4.52 30.90 -2.74
CA SER A 83 3.84 32.20 -2.71
C SER A 83 4.39 33.21 -3.72
N GLN A 84 5.67 33.07 -4.09
CA GLN A 84 6.33 33.83 -5.16
C GLN A 84 5.99 33.34 -6.59
N GLY A 85 5.04 32.41 -6.75
CA GLY A 85 4.67 31.88 -8.07
C GLY A 85 5.54 30.73 -8.56
N LYS A 86 6.46 30.19 -7.75
CA LYS A 86 7.41 29.16 -8.21
C LYS A 86 6.81 27.76 -8.06
N ASN A 87 6.80 27.01 -9.15
CA ASN A 87 6.45 25.60 -9.12
C ASN A 87 7.61 24.75 -8.58
N ILE A 88 7.30 23.74 -7.78
CA ILE A 88 8.27 22.88 -7.10
C ILE A 88 7.91 21.42 -7.36
N ALA A 89 8.90 20.54 -7.53
CA ALA A 89 8.66 19.10 -7.56
C ALA A 89 9.16 18.43 -6.27
N LEU A 90 8.44 17.44 -5.77
CA LEU A 90 8.90 16.44 -4.82
C LEU A 90 9.06 15.11 -5.56
N ILE A 91 10.26 14.54 -5.50
CA ILE A 91 10.56 13.20 -6.00
C ILE A 91 10.87 12.26 -4.83
N SER A 92 10.55 10.97 -4.98
CA SER A 92 11.09 9.92 -4.11
C SER A 92 12.41 9.40 -4.66
N ASP A 93 13.19 8.74 -3.80
CA ASP A 93 14.42 8.05 -4.20
C ASP A 93 14.14 6.95 -5.25
N ALA A 94 12.98 6.30 -5.15
CA ALA A 94 12.47 5.34 -6.12
C ALA A 94 10.93 5.29 -6.08
N GLY A 95 10.29 5.13 -7.24
CA GLY A 95 8.85 4.88 -7.34
C GLY A 95 8.00 6.13 -7.13
N THR A 96 6.86 5.97 -6.47
CA THR A 96 5.85 7.03 -6.33
C THR A 96 5.96 7.71 -4.96
N PRO A 97 6.13 9.05 -4.89
CA PRO A 97 6.20 9.80 -3.63
C PRO A 97 5.03 9.50 -2.70
N LEU A 98 5.27 9.65 -1.40
CA LEU A 98 4.33 9.40 -0.29
C LEU A 98 4.04 7.92 0.01
N ILE A 99 4.56 6.97 -0.78
CA ILE A 99 4.35 5.53 -0.56
C ILE A 99 5.52 4.96 0.23
N SER A 100 5.45 5.07 1.56
CA SER A 100 6.55 4.77 2.49
C SER A 100 7.73 5.75 2.42
N ASP A 101 7.49 6.94 1.86
CA ASP A 101 8.44 8.04 1.69
C ASP A 101 7.96 9.30 2.45
N PRO A 102 8.87 10.24 2.78
CA PRO A 102 8.49 11.55 3.33
C PRO A 102 7.64 12.38 2.34
N GLY A 103 6.92 13.38 2.86
CA GLY A 103 6.18 14.36 2.04
C GLY A 103 4.70 14.55 2.38
N PHE A 104 4.10 13.65 3.17
CA PHE A 104 2.68 13.77 3.53
C PHE A 104 2.36 15.09 4.25
N SER A 105 3.21 15.47 5.20
CA SER A 105 3.11 16.75 5.90
C SER A 105 3.19 17.94 4.95
N LEU A 106 4.09 17.90 3.96
CA LEU A 106 4.23 18.94 2.95
C LEU A 106 2.95 19.09 2.11
N VAL A 107 2.37 17.98 1.66
CA VAL A 107 1.10 18.01 0.90
C VAL A 107 0.00 18.68 1.72
N CYS A 108 -0.15 18.29 2.98
CA CYS A 108 -1.12 18.89 3.89
C CYS A 108 -0.92 20.40 4.01
N GLU A 109 0.31 20.86 4.22
CA GLU A 109 0.61 22.28 4.40
C GLU A 109 0.44 23.09 3.12
N VAL A 110 0.85 22.55 1.96
CA VAL A 110 0.64 23.19 0.66
C VAL A 110 -0.85 23.36 0.36
N GLN A 111 -1.67 22.34 0.64
CA GLN A 111 -3.12 22.43 0.48
C GLN A 111 -3.76 23.44 1.44
N LYS A 112 -3.32 23.46 2.72
CA LYS A 112 -3.80 24.44 3.72
C LYS A 112 -3.53 25.89 3.31
N HIS A 113 -2.39 26.15 2.65
CA HIS A 113 -2.04 27.47 2.12
C HIS A 113 -2.70 27.78 0.77
N GLY A 114 -3.60 26.90 0.29
CA GLY A 114 -4.41 27.14 -0.89
C GLY A 114 -3.68 26.95 -2.23
N PHE A 115 -2.48 26.37 -2.22
CA PHE A 115 -1.72 26.00 -3.41
C PHE A 115 -2.18 24.66 -3.99
N ASN A 116 -1.81 24.41 -5.24
CA ASN A 116 -2.16 23.16 -5.91
C ASN A 116 -1.14 22.06 -5.58
N VAL A 117 -1.61 20.81 -5.43
CA VAL A 117 -0.78 19.60 -5.39
C VAL A 117 -1.16 18.70 -6.56
N VAL A 118 -0.21 18.40 -7.44
CA VAL A 118 -0.45 17.62 -8.66
C VAL A 118 0.41 16.39 -8.69
N ALA A 119 -0.21 15.21 -8.71
CA ALA A 119 0.51 13.96 -8.93
C ALA A 119 0.86 13.78 -10.42
N ILE A 120 2.11 13.44 -10.69
CA ILE A 120 2.57 12.92 -11.98
C ILE A 120 2.63 11.39 -11.85
N PRO A 121 1.70 10.65 -12.49
CA PRO A 121 1.71 9.20 -12.47
C PRO A 121 3.04 8.64 -12.98
N GLY A 122 3.40 7.47 -12.45
CA GLY A 122 4.57 6.71 -12.85
C GLY A 122 4.61 5.37 -12.13
N VAL A 123 5.80 4.80 -12.03
CA VAL A 123 5.96 3.41 -11.55
C VAL A 123 5.79 3.29 -10.05
N SER A 124 5.16 2.19 -9.63
CA SER A 124 4.98 1.78 -8.25
C SER A 124 5.33 0.31 -8.11
N ALA A 125 6.31 -0.01 -7.25
CA ALA A 125 6.78 -1.38 -7.06
C ALA A 125 5.68 -2.34 -6.60
N PHE A 126 4.78 -1.89 -5.70
CA PHE A 126 3.68 -2.75 -5.22
C PHE A 126 2.70 -3.09 -6.35
N LEU A 127 2.41 -2.14 -7.24
CA LEU A 127 1.46 -2.34 -8.32
C LEU A 127 2.08 -3.22 -9.42
N THR A 128 3.34 -2.97 -9.78
CA THR A 128 4.10 -3.82 -10.71
C THR A 128 4.15 -5.27 -10.20
N ALA A 129 4.47 -5.49 -8.92
CA ALA A 129 4.47 -6.82 -8.32
C ALA A 129 3.09 -7.49 -8.36
N PHE A 130 2.04 -6.72 -8.07
CA PHE A 130 0.66 -7.22 -8.08
C PHE A 130 0.25 -7.66 -9.50
N MET A 131 0.58 -6.87 -10.53
CA MET A 131 0.28 -7.20 -11.92
C MET A 131 0.91 -8.53 -12.37
N THR A 132 2.10 -8.87 -11.88
CA THR A 132 2.80 -10.12 -12.24
C THR A 132 2.50 -11.30 -11.32
N SER A 133 1.70 -11.08 -10.26
CA SER A 133 1.48 -12.09 -9.21
C SER A 133 0.53 -13.22 -9.58
N ALA A 134 -0.31 -13.03 -10.60
CA ALA A 134 -1.45 -13.89 -10.91
C ALA A 134 -2.41 -14.14 -9.72
N ILE A 135 -2.46 -13.20 -8.77
CA ILE A 135 -3.35 -13.22 -7.60
C ILE A 135 -4.47 -12.18 -7.82
N PRO A 136 -5.76 -12.51 -7.58
CA PRO A 136 -6.87 -11.65 -7.95
C PRO A 136 -7.01 -10.40 -7.07
N SER A 137 -7.59 -9.36 -7.67
CA SER A 137 -8.12 -8.18 -6.98
C SER A 137 -9.50 -8.46 -6.35
N PRO A 138 -9.94 -7.70 -5.33
CA PRO A 138 -9.30 -6.53 -4.73
C PRO A 138 -8.10 -6.88 -3.83
N PHE A 139 -7.23 -5.90 -3.59
CA PHE A 139 -6.05 -6.03 -2.71
C PHE A 139 -5.96 -4.91 -1.69
N ILE A 140 -5.24 -5.18 -0.60
CA ILE A 140 -4.89 -4.25 0.48
C ILE A 140 -3.38 -4.08 0.46
N PHE A 141 -2.90 -2.85 0.29
CA PHE A 141 -1.48 -2.54 0.40
C PHE A 141 -1.12 -2.22 1.85
N LEU A 142 -0.23 -3.01 2.45
CA LEU A 142 0.17 -2.92 3.86
C LEU A 142 1.48 -2.15 4.08
N ALA A 143 2.14 -1.71 3.01
CA ALA A 143 3.48 -1.13 3.06
C ALA A 143 4.48 -2.05 3.80
N PHE A 144 5.38 -1.48 4.60
CA PHE A 144 6.34 -2.23 5.40
C PHE A 144 5.73 -2.73 6.72
N LEU A 145 5.98 -3.99 7.05
CA LEU A 145 5.47 -4.58 8.28
C LEU A 145 6.27 -4.15 9.53
N PRO A 146 5.64 -4.09 10.73
CA PRO A 146 6.30 -3.76 11.98
C PRO A 146 7.54 -4.63 12.24
N ARG A 147 8.62 -4.01 12.75
CA ARG A 147 9.91 -4.70 12.97
C ARG A 147 9.91 -5.65 14.17
N LEU A 148 9.19 -5.30 15.24
CA LEU A 148 9.14 -6.09 16.47
C LEU A 148 8.23 -7.31 16.30
N SER A 149 8.72 -8.51 16.62
CA SER A 149 8.01 -9.78 16.38
C SER A 149 6.59 -9.83 16.95
N GLN A 150 6.38 -9.31 18.16
CA GLN A 150 5.06 -9.29 18.78
C GLN A 150 4.10 -8.31 18.08
N ALA A 151 4.60 -7.13 17.70
CA ALA A 151 3.82 -6.15 16.95
C ALA A 151 3.49 -6.66 15.55
N LEU A 152 4.44 -7.31 14.89
CA LEU A 152 4.28 -7.96 13.58
C LEU A 152 3.17 -9.02 13.62
N LYS A 153 3.23 -9.94 14.59
CA LYS A 153 2.21 -10.97 14.76
C LYS A 153 0.83 -10.36 15.00
N LYS A 154 0.73 -9.37 15.90
CA LYS A 154 -0.53 -8.68 16.19
C LYS A 154 -1.08 -7.97 14.95
N TYR A 155 -0.22 -7.35 14.15
CA TYR A 155 -0.60 -6.65 12.93
C TYR A 155 -1.12 -7.63 11.87
N LEU A 156 -0.38 -8.72 11.59
CA LEU A 156 -0.79 -9.74 10.63
C LEU A 156 -2.10 -10.44 11.04
N LEU A 157 -2.34 -10.66 12.34
CA LEU A 157 -3.59 -11.28 12.80
C LEU A 157 -4.84 -10.48 12.39
N GLN A 158 -4.75 -9.17 12.19
CA GLN A 158 -5.87 -8.34 11.73
C GLN A 158 -6.34 -8.72 10.33
N TYR A 159 -5.42 -9.23 9.50
CA TYR A 159 -5.66 -9.57 8.09
C TYR A 159 -5.82 -11.07 7.84
N LYS A 160 -5.82 -11.90 8.88
CA LYS A 160 -5.89 -13.37 8.73
C LYS A 160 -7.15 -13.81 7.95
N ASN A 161 -8.26 -13.14 8.19
CA ASN A 161 -9.57 -13.51 7.66
C ASN A 161 -10.01 -12.64 6.47
N THR A 162 -9.18 -11.74 5.96
CA THR A 162 -9.55 -10.90 4.81
C THR A 162 -9.60 -11.72 3.54
N SER A 163 -10.65 -11.54 2.73
CA SER A 163 -10.79 -12.18 1.41
C SER A 163 -9.93 -11.51 0.34
N GLU A 164 -9.52 -10.27 0.59
CA GLU A 164 -8.67 -9.47 -0.26
C GLU A 164 -7.22 -9.95 -0.21
N SER A 165 -6.54 -9.81 -1.34
CA SER A 165 -5.10 -10.07 -1.43
C SER A 165 -4.31 -9.04 -0.65
N LEU A 166 -3.14 -9.40 -0.12
CA LEU A 166 -2.28 -8.48 0.63
C LEU A 166 -1.03 -8.18 -0.19
N VAL A 167 -0.63 -6.91 -0.29
CA VAL A 167 0.62 -6.49 -0.93
C VAL A 167 1.52 -5.82 0.09
N ILE A 168 2.75 -6.30 0.22
CA ILE A 168 3.65 -5.99 1.35
C ILE A 168 5.05 -5.69 0.81
N TYR A 169 5.69 -4.64 1.32
CA TYR A 169 7.12 -4.43 1.14
C TYR A 169 7.91 -5.13 2.25
N GLU A 170 8.99 -5.80 1.89
CA GLU A 170 9.85 -6.48 2.86
C GLU A 170 11.33 -6.41 2.50
N SER A 171 12.16 -6.33 3.54
CA SER A 171 13.61 -6.34 3.37
C SER A 171 14.13 -7.76 3.15
N PRO A 172 15.22 -7.93 2.38
CA PRO A 172 15.77 -9.26 2.09
C PRO A 172 16.24 -9.97 3.38
N HIS A 173 16.64 -9.20 4.39
CA HIS A 173 17.09 -9.72 5.68
C HIS A 173 15.93 -10.24 6.56
N ARG A 174 14.68 -9.85 6.25
CA ARG A 174 13.49 -10.21 7.03
C ARG A 174 12.57 -11.19 6.30
N ILE A 175 12.63 -11.24 4.97
CA ILE A 175 11.68 -11.98 4.12
C ILE A 175 11.38 -13.40 4.64
N LYS A 176 12.40 -14.22 4.91
CA LYS A 176 12.22 -15.60 5.38
C LYS A 176 11.46 -15.68 6.70
N LYS A 177 11.78 -14.80 7.67
CA LYS A 177 11.08 -14.74 8.97
C LYS A 177 9.63 -14.30 8.80
N THR A 178 9.39 -13.33 7.93
CA THR A 178 8.04 -12.85 7.61
C THR A 178 7.20 -13.94 6.96
N LEU A 179 7.73 -14.66 5.97
CA LEU A 179 7.04 -15.76 5.29
C LEU A 179 6.70 -16.92 6.25
N LEU A 180 7.63 -17.30 7.13
CA LEU A 180 7.37 -18.33 8.15
C LEU A 180 6.22 -17.93 9.08
N LEU A 181 6.17 -16.65 9.48
CA LEU A 181 5.09 -16.15 10.33
C LEU A 181 3.76 -16.11 9.57
N ILE A 182 3.75 -15.66 8.32
CA ILE A 182 2.57 -15.71 7.45
C ILE A 182 2.07 -17.15 7.34
N ASN A 183 2.95 -18.13 7.10
CA ASN A 183 2.57 -19.53 6.99
C ASN A 183 1.95 -20.05 8.29
N LYS A 184 2.58 -19.72 9.43
CA LYS A 184 2.05 -20.09 10.74
C LYS A 184 0.66 -19.50 11.03
N LEU A 185 0.38 -18.29 10.55
CA LEU A 185 -0.87 -17.60 10.87
C LEU A 185 -1.99 -17.90 9.86
N TYR A 186 -1.65 -17.94 8.58
CA TYR A 186 -2.60 -17.99 7.46
C TYR A 186 -2.65 -19.36 6.79
N GLY A 187 -1.70 -20.25 7.09
CA GLY A 187 -1.52 -21.53 6.42
C GLY A 187 -0.84 -21.39 5.06
N ASN A 188 -0.87 -22.47 4.29
CA ASN A 188 -0.23 -22.59 2.98
C ASN A 188 -0.98 -21.79 1.90
N ARG A 189 -0.82 -20.46 1.90
CA ARG A 189 -1.45 -19.57 0.91
C ARG A 189 -0.72 -19.59 -0.42
N LYS A 190 -1.46 -19.32 -1.50
CA LYS A 190 -0.83 -18.87 -2.75
C LYS A 190 -0.20 -17.51 -2.52
N ILE A 191 1.05 -17.34 -2.92
CA ILE A 191 1.79 -16.09 -2.84
C ILE A 191 2.59 -15.84 -4.12
N SER A 192 3.00 -14.58 -4.30
CA SER A 192 3.98 -14.13 -5.29
C SER A 192 5.08 -13.36 -4.57
N LEU A 193 6.34 -13.68 -4.84
CA LEU A 193 7.50 -12.92 -4.42
C LEU A 193 8.12 -12.25 -5.64
N ALA A 194 8.10 -10.91 -5.66
CA ALA A 194 8.80 -10.14 -6.68
C ALA A 194 10.05 -9.51 -6.06
N ARG A 195 11.21 -9.75 -6.64
CA ARG A 195 12.51 -9.25 -6.17
C ARG A 195 13.19 -8.45 -7.27
N GLU A 196 13.79 -7.32 -6.90
CA GLU A 196 14.60 -6.49 -7.82
C GLU A 196 13.82 -6.11 -9.10
N LEU A 197 12.54 -5.77 -8.95
CA LEU A 197 11.66 -5.39 -10.04
C LEU A 197 12.31 -4.33 -10.94
N THR A 198 12.18 -4.52 -12.25
CA THR A 198 12.73 -3.73 -13.36
C THR A 198 14.25 -3.74 -13.47
N LYS A 199 14.99 -4.37 -12.55
CA LYS A 199 16.45 -4.42 -12.56
C LYS A 199 16.94 -5.68 -13.30
N LYS A 200 18.24 -5.72 -13.61
CA LYS A 200 18.90 -6.86 -14.30
C LYS A 200 18.64 -8.24 -13.65
N PHE A 201 18.49 -8.28 -12.32
CA PHE A 201 18.28 -9.51 -11.56
C PHE A 201 16.83 -9.66 -11.08
N GLU A 202 15.86 -9.13 -11.82
CA GLU A 202 14.44 -9.33 -11.52
C GLU A 202 14.12 -10.82 -11.34
N THR A 203 13.35 -11.14 -10.31
CA THR A 203 12.90 -12.51 -10.05
C THR A 203 11.47 -12.48 -9.52
N ILE A 204 10.56 -13.18 -10.19
CA ILE A 204 9.16 -13.33 -9.77
C ILE A 204 8.91 -14.81 -9.52
N ILE A 205 8.50 -15.15 -8.30
CA ILE A 205 8.25 -16.53 -7.87
C ILE A 205 6.80 -16.62 -7.40
N ASN A 206 6.00 -17.38 -8.15
CA ASN A 206 4.60 -17.63 -7.83
C ASN A 206 4.44 -19.07 -7.37
N GLY A 207 3.68 -19.29 -6.29
CA GLY A 207 3.47 -20.64 -5.79
C GLY A 207 2.74 -20.69 -4.46
N ASN A 208 2.64 -21.89 -3.93
CA ASN A 208 2.19 -22.10 -2.57
C ASN A 208 3.31 -21.72 -1.59
N LEU A 209 2.94 -21.16 -0.45
CA LEU A 209 3.87 -20.65 0.55
C LEU A 209 4.80 -21.75 1.09
N ASP A 210 4.32 -22.97 1.28
CA ASP A 210 5.17 -24.10 1.70
C ASP A 210 6.30 -24.36 0.69
N SER A 211 5.99 -24.41 -0.61
CA SER A 211 6.99 -24.61 -1.67
C SER A 211 7.99 -23.45 -1.75
N ILE A 212 7.54 -22.23 -1.48
CA ILE A 212 8.42 -21.06 -1.49
C ILE A 212 9.34 -21.03 -0.27
N LEU A 213 8.89 -21.56 0.88
CA LEU A 213 9.71 -21.65 2.09
C LEU A 213 10.88 -22.64 1.97
N GLU A 214 10.79 -23.59 1.04
CA GLU A 214 11.87 -24.53 0.71
C GLU A 214 13.00 -23.87 -0.11
N LEU A 215 12.75 -22.74 -0.76
CA LEU A 215 13.72 -22.04 -1.58
C LEU A 215 14.78 -21.30 -0.74
N ASP A 216 16.00 -21.25 -1.26
CA ASP A 216 17.04 -20.37 -0.73
C ASP A 216 16.88 -18.95 -1.27
N LEU A 217 16.14 -18.13 -0.53
CA LEU A 217 15.84 -16.75 -0.92
C LEU A 217 17.08 -15.87 -0.81
N ILE A 218 17.38 -15.16 -1.90
CA ILE A 218 18.53 -14.26 -1.99
C ILE A 218 18.40 -13.14 -0.96
N ASN A 219 19.40 -13.02 -0.08
CA ASN A 219 19.46 -12.01 0.98
C ASN A 219 19.99 -10.64 0.49
N LYS A 220 19.58 -10.21 -0.70
CA LYS A 220 19.94 -8.93 -1.34
C LYS A 220 18.80 -8.40 -2.21
N GLY A 221 18.78 -7.08 -2.39
CA GLY A 221 17.78 -6.36 -3.17
C GLY A 221 16.54 -6.05 -2.35
N GLU A 222 15.44 -5.75 -3.02
CA GLU A 222 14.16 -5.39 -2.41
C GLU A 222 13.09 -6.40 -2.82
N TYR A 223 12.18 -6.74 -1.88
CA TYR A 223 11.08 -7.67 -2.13
C TYR A 223 9.73 -6.99 -2.00
N VAL A 224 8.82 -7.39 -2.88
CA VAL A 224 7.37 -7.23 -2.71
C VAL A 224 6.74 -8.61 -2.58
N ILE A 225 5.92 -8.79 -1.55
CA ILE A 225 5.15 -10.01 -1.31
C ILE A 225 3.70 -9.72 -1.69
N VAL A 226 3.11 -10.57 -2.51
CA VAL A 226 1.66 -10.60 -2.72
C VAL A 226 1.12 -11.90 -2.12
N VAL A 227 0.16 -11.81 -1.22
CA VAL A 227 -0.46 -12.97 -0.54
C VAL A 227 -1.91 -13.06 -0.98
N ALA A 228 -2.35 -14.21 -1.46
CA ALA A 228 -3.74 -14.42 -1.80
C ALA A 228 -4.63 -14.36 -0.54
N GLY A 229 -5.77 -13.68 -0.67
CA GLY A 229 -6.74 -13.55 0.41
C GLY A 229 -7.37 -14.88 0.84
N ASN A 230 -8.10 -14.85 1.95
CA ASN A 230 -8.78 -16.00 2.53
C ASN A 230 -9.84 -16.58 1.58
N PRO A 231 -9.69 -17.82 1.05
CA PRO A 231 -10.76 -18.45 0.28
C PRO A 231 -12.00 -18.73 1.14
N ASN A 232 -11.82 -18.88 2.46
CA ASN A 232 -12.88 -19.12 3.43
C ASN A 232 -12.84 -18.06 4.56
N PRO A 233 -13.10 -16.78 4.26
CA PRO A 233 -12.94 -15.68 5.23
C PRO A 233 -13.84 -15.85 6.45
N ASN A 234 -14.99 -16.51 6.27
CA ASN A 234 -16.03 -16.70 7.29
C ASN A 234 -15.88 -18.02 8.08
N GLU A 235 -14.89 -18.86 7.78
CA GLU A 235 -14.73 -20.17 8.46
C GLU A 235 -14.64 -20.04 9.99
N HIS A 236 -14.01 -18.96 10.48
CA HIS A 236 -13.91 -18.66 11.90
C HIS A 236 -15.28 -18.41 12.57
N LEU A 237 -16.31 -17.98 11.81
CA LEU A 237 -17.67 -17.76 12.31
C LEU A 237 -18.37 -19.07 12.65
N LEU A 238 -17.92 -20.20 12.08
CA LEU A 238 -18.48 -21.53 12.38
C LEU A 238 -18.22 -21.95 13.83
N VAL A 239 -17.14 -21.45 14.44
CA VAL A 239 -16.78 -21.69 15.85
C VAL A 239 -17.69 -20.92 16.82
N LEU A 240 -18.31 -19.83 16.37
CA LEU A 240 -19.22 -19.04 17.20
C LEU A 240 -20.49 -19.83 17.54
N SER A 241 -21.25 -19.37 18.53
CA SER A 241 -22.63 -19.82 18.70
C SER A 241 -23.47 -19.40 17.49
N ILE A 242 -24.58 -20.11 17.22
CA ILE A 242 -25.52 -19.71 16.16
C ILE A 242 -26.03 -18.28 16.40
N ASN A 243 -26.24 -17.89 17.66
CA ASN A 243 -26.69 -16.54 18.00
C ASN A 243 -25.66 -15.47 17.65
N ASP A 244 -24.41 -15.67 18.04
CA ASP A 244 -23.34 -14.71 17.76
C ASP A 244 -23.05 -14.61 16.26
N HIS A 245 -23.16 -15.73 15.53
CA HIS A 245 -23.03 -15.75 14.07
C HIS A 245 -24.17 -14.99 13.39
N VAL A 246 -25.43 -15.12 13.85
CA VAL A 246 -26.53 -14.27 13.36
C VAL A 246 -26.29 -12.79 13.69
N LEU A 247 -25.91 -12.48 14.93
CA LEU A 247 -25.64 -11.11 15.38
C LEU A 247 -24.52 -10.45 14.58
N PHE A 248 -23.51 -11.21 14.15
CA PHE A 248 -22.47 -10.73 13.26
C PHE A 248 -23.05 -10.14 11.97
N TYR A 249 -23.92 -10.85 11.26
CA TYR A 249 -24.53 -10.33 10.03
C TYR A 249 -25.50 -9.17 10.28
N LEU A 250 -26.25 -9.20 11.38
CA LEU A 250 -27.12 -8.07 11.73
C LEU A 250 -26.31 -6.79 11.96
N LYS A 251 -25.14 -6.88 12.62
CA LYS A 251 -24.22 -5.73 12.80
C LYS A 251 -23.63 -5.23 11.49
N LEU A 252 -23.53 -6.09 10.47
CA LEU A 252 -23.15 -5.71 9.11
C LEU A 252 -24.30 -5.08 8.31
N GLY A 253 -25.49 -4.91 8.91
CA GLY A 253 -26.64 -4.27 8.30
C GLY A 253 -27.58 -5.20 7.52
N PHE A 254 -27.33 -6.51 7.54
CA PHE A 254 -28.26 -7.48 6.96
C PHE A 254 -29.54 -7.57 7.79
N ASN A 255 -30.67 -7.86 7.16
CA ASN A 255 -31.91 -8.16 7.89
C ASN A 255 -31.91 -9.61 8.44
N GLU A 256 -32.84 -9.94 9.35
CA GLU A 256 -32.90 -11.27 9.98
C GLU A 256 -33.03 -12.41 8.95
N LYS A 257 -33.80 -12.19 7.88
CA LYS A 257 -34.02 -13.21 6.84
C LYS A 257 -32.74 -13.51 6.07
N GLU A 258 -31.97 -12.48 5.73
CA GLU A 258 -30.66 -12.60 5.07
C GLU A 258 -29.62 -13.23 5.99
N ALA A 259 -29.55 -12.78 7.24
CA ALA A 259 -28.63 -13.33 8.24
C ALA A 259 -28.88 -14.82 8.45
N PHE A 260 -30.13 -15.25 8.64
CA PHE A 260 -30.46 -16.68 8.75
C PHE A 260 -30.10 -17.45 7.49
N SER A 261 -30.23 -16.84 6.30
CA SER A 261 -29.85 -17.48 5.04
C SER A 261 -28.35 -17.73 4.94
N LYS A 262 -27.53 -16.74 5.29
CA LYS A 262 -26.08 -16.88 5.27
C LYS A 262 -25.60 -17.90 6.29
N VAL A 263 -26.07 -17.79 7.53
CA VAL A 263 -25.69 -18.74 8.60
C VAL A 263 -26.12 -20.18 8.25
N ALA A 264 -27.29 -20.37 7.62
CA ALA A 264 -27.77 -21.67 7.16
C ALA A 264 -26.83 -22.29 6.13
N GLN A 265 -26.49 -21.49 5.12
CA GLN A 265 -25.62 -21.91 4.03
C GLN A 265 -24.21 -22.25 4.54
N GLU A 266 -23.61 -21.39 5.36
CA GLU A 266 -22.23 -21.57 5.84
C GLU A 266 -22.11 -22.73 6.85
N ARG A 267 -23.12 -22.95 7.69
CA ARG A 267 -23.13 -24.05 8.66
C ARG A 267 -23.71 -25.35 8.10
N ASN A 268 -24.20 -25.34 6.87
CA ASN A 268 -24.90 -26.47 6.25
C ASN A 268 -26.08 -27.00 7.10
N ILE A 269 -26.89 -26.09 7.66
CA ILE A 269 -28.10 -26.43 8.45
C ILE A 269 -29.32 -25.65 7.93
N THR A 270 -30.53 -26.05 8.34
CA THR A 270 -31.75 -25.41 7.83
C THR A 270 -32.01 -24.03 8.46
N LYS A 271 -32.61 -23.12 7.69
CA LYS A 271 -33.11 -21.81 8.21
C LYS A 271 -34.06 -21.98 9.41
N LYS A 272 -34.89 -23.03 9.38
CA LYS A 272 -35.84 -23.36 10.45
C LYS A 272 -35.11 -23.68 11.76
N GLU A 273 -33.99 -24.38 11.68
CA GLU A 273 -33.17 -24.71 12.84
C GLU A 273 -32.50 -23.49 13.45
N ILE A 274 -31.96 -22.59 12.62
CA ILE A 274 -31.40 -21.31 13.09
C ILE A 274 -32.48 -20.45 13.75
N TYR A 275 -33.65 -20.33 13.12
CA TYR A 275 -34.78 -19.59 13.68
C TYR A 275 -35.16 -20.13 15.07
N ARG A 276 -35.29 -21.46 15.19
CA ARG A 276 -35.61 -22.14 16.45
C ARG A 276 -34.59 -21.80 17.54
N GLN A 277 -33.30 -21.92 17.24
CA GLN A 277 -32.25 -21.68 18.23
C GLN A 277 -32.09 -20.19 18.60
N TYR A 278 -32.27 -19.29 17.62
CA TYR A 278 -32.12 -17.85 17.81
C TYR A 278 -33.28 -17.23 18.58
N LYS A 279 -34.53 -17.52 18.18
CA LYS A 279 -35.72 -16.89 18.79
C LYS A 279 -36.12 -17.51 20.13
N ILE A 280 -35.84 -18.79 20.38
CA ILE A 280 -36.15 -19.41 21.69
C ILE A 280 -35.25 -18.86 22.80
N LYS A 281 -33.96 -18.61 22.52
CA LYS A 281 -33.05 -17.99 23.51
C LYS A 281 -33.35 -16.51 23.75
N LYS A 282 -33.75 -15.75 22.71
CA LYS A 282 -34.09 -14.32 22.85
C LYS A 282 -35.34 -14.07 23.73
N ASN A 283 -36.17 -15.08 23.95
CA ASN A 283 -37.34 -15.02 24.83
C ASN A 283 -37.04 -15.52 26.28
N GLN A 284 -35.80 -15.91 26.59
CA GLN A 284 -35.36 -16.38 27.91
C GLN A 284 -34.33 -15.45 28.57
N SER A 285 -34.02 -14.33 27.93
CA SER A 285 -33.05 -13.31 28.35
C SER A 285 -33.63 -11.92 28.16
#